data_AF-A0AAT9HGC4-F1
#
_entry.id   AF-A0AAT9HGC4-F1
#
_cell.length_a   1.000
_cell.length_b   1.000
_cell.length_c   1.000
_cell.angle_alpha   90.00
_cell.angle_beta   90.00
_cell.angle_gamma   90.00
#
_symmetry.space_group_name_H-M   'P 1'
#
loop_
_entity.id
_entity.type
_entity.pdbx_description
1 polymer ?
#
loop_
_entity_poly.entity_id
_entity_poly.type
_entity_poly.pdbx_seq_one_letter_code
_entity_poly.pdbx_strand_id
1 'polypeptide(L)' 'MSLRALRATGDTADGRLIADHPLDALRAMVEEVGADEVIVLTDPHYVEEFFHRDWASRARHKVGVPVLKLFSHSKA' A
#
# COMPACT_ATOMS: atom_id res chain seq x y z
N MET A 1 -5.01 -0.74 15.74
CA MET A 1 -4.29 0.28 14.94
C MET A 1 -3.04 -0.36 14.37
N SER A 2 -2.96 -0.46 13.04
CA SER A 2 -2.19 -1.47 12.30
C SER A 2 -0.71 -1.56 12.65
N LEU A 3 -0.01 -0.43 12.83
CA LEU A 3 1.42 -0.44 13.23
C LEU A 3 1.66 -1.12 14.58
N ARG A 4 0.75 -0.94 15.55
CA ARG A 4 0.86 -1.63 16.84
C ARG A 4 0.64 -3.13 16.69
N ALA A 5 -0.26 -3.54 15.80
CA ALA A 5 -0.52 -4.95 15.52
C ALA A 5 0.69 -5.60 14.83
N LEU A 6 1.31 -4.92 13.86
CA LEU A 6 2.55 -5.37 13.21
C LEU A 6 3.70 -5.41 14.21
N ARG A 7 3.92 -4.39 15.03
CA ARG A 7 4.98 -4.42 16.05
C ARG A 7 4.78 -5.52 17.09
N ALA A 8 3.53 -5.92 17.36
CA ALA A 8 3.23 -6.99 18.29
C ALA A 8 3.61 -8.39 17.77
N THR A 9 3.88 -8.56 16.47
CA THR A 9 4.44 -9.81 15.92
C THR A 9 5.95 -9.93 16.14
N GLY A 10 6.59 -8.89 16.70
CA GLY A 10 8.04 -8.81 16.89
C GLY A 10 8.76 -8.08 15.76
N ASP A 11 8.04 -7.65 14.72
CA ASP A 11 8.61 -6.98 13.56
C ASP A 11 8.74 -5.45 13.77
N THR A 12 9.69 -4.85 13.06
CA THR A 12 9.77 -3.39 12.94
C THR A 12 8.72 -2.91 11.95
N ALA A 13 7.93 -1.91 12.33
CA ALA A 13 6.97 -1.29 11.42
C ALA A 13 6.94 0.21 11.66
N ASP A 14 6.97 0.99 10.59
CA ASP A 14 6.82 2.45 10.61
C ASP A 14 5.70 2.88 9.66
N GLY A 15 5.19 4.09 9.85
CA GLY A 15 4.12 4.61 9.02
C GLY A 15 4.21 6.10 8.84
N ARG A 16 3.72 6.55 7.68
CA ARG A 16 3.68 7.95 7.26
C ARG A 16 2.36 8.19 6.55
N LEU A 17 1.75 9.33 6.84
CA LEU A 17 0.61 9.80 6.07
C LEU A 17 1.12 10.48 4.81
N ILE A 18 0.42 10.25 3.69
CA ILE A 18 0.70 10.85 2.39
C ILE A 18 -0.52 11.65 1.95
N ALA A 19 -0.31 12.86 1.46
CA ALA A 19 -1.38 13.77 1.03
C ALA A 19 -1.58 13.76 -0.49
N ASP A 20 -0.48 13.77 -1.26
CA ASP A 20 -0.48 13.92 -2.72
C ASP A 20 -0.34 12.59 -3.46
N HIS A 21 -0.31 12.68 -4.81
CA HIS A 21 -0.07 11.62 -5.80
C HIS A 21 0.50 10.30 -5.22
N PRO A 22 -0.37 9.36 -4.79
CA PRO A 22 0.07 8.25 -3.95
C PRO A 22 0.95 7.27 -4.69
N LEU A 23 0.88 7.22 -6.02
CA LEU A 23 1.80 6.42 -6.84
C LEU A 23 3.23 6.97 -6.85
N ASP A 24 3.40 8.29 -6.83
CA ASP A 24 4.73 8.91 -6.74
C ASP A 24 5.30 8.73 -5.33
N ALA A 25 4.47 8.98 -4.32
CA ALA A 25 4.86 8.74 -2.93
C ALA A 25 5.21 7.27 -2.67
N LEU A 26 4.45 6.32 -3.25
CA LEU A 26 4.71 4.90 -3.13
C LEU A 26 6.02 4.50 -3.83
N ARG A 27 6.28 5.01 -5.04
CA ARG A 27 7.55 4.77 -5.74
C ARG A 27 8.74 5.29 -4.93
N ALA A 28 8.65 6.53 -4.45
CA ALA A 28 9.68 7.14 -3.63
C ALA A 28 9.93 6.33 -2.35
N MET A 29 8.87 5.84 -1.70
CA MET A 29 8.99 4.97 -0.53
C MET A 29 9.72 3.66 -0.85
N VAL A 30 9.34 2.97 -1.94
CA VAL A 30 9.99 1.72 -2.35
C VAL A 30 11.49 1.92 -2.57
N GLU A 31 11.86 3.03 -3.23
CA GLU A 31 13.26 3.39 -3.46
C GLU A 31 14.00 3.76 -2.16
N GLU A 32 13.37 4.56 -1.29
CA GLU A 32 13.93 5.02 -0.01
C GLU A 32 14.26 3.86 0.93
N VAL A 33 13.36 2.87 1.03
CA VAL A 33 13.48 1.75 1.96
C VAL A 33 14.06 0.48 1.33
N GLY A 34 14.27 0.48 0.00
CA GLY A 34 14.72 -0.68 -0.75
C GLY A 34 13.73 -1.86 -0.66
N ALA A 35 12.43 -1.61 -0.81
CA ALA A 35 11.41 -2.64 -0.66
C ALA A 35 11.43 -3.65 -1.81
N ASP A 36 11.27 -4.94 -1.49
CA ASP A 36 11.17 -6.02 -2.49
C ASP A 36 9.75 -6.23 -3.03
N GLU A 37 8.73 -5.78 -2.30
CA GLU A 37 7.31 -5.94 -2.65
C GLU A 37 6.45 -4.82 -2.07
N VAL A 38 5.34 -4.51 -2.74
CA VAL A 38 4.28 -3.65 -2.21
C VAL A 38 3.02 -4.47 -1.93
N ILE A 39 2.54 -4.39 -0.68
CA ILE A 39 1.23 -4.93 -0.28
C ILE A 39 0.26 -3.78 -0.03
N VAL A 40 -0.92 -3.90 -0.63
CA VAL A 40 -1.95 -2.87 -0.59
C VAL A 40 -3.17 -3.45 0.10
N LEU A 41 -3.47 -2.98 1.30
CA LEU A 41 -4.65 -3.37 2.06
C LEU A 41 -5.65 -2.22 2.08
N THR A 42 -6.86 -2.48 1.61
CA THR A 42 -7.89 -1.46 1.43
C THR A 42 -9.27 -2.09 1.44
N ASP A 43 -10.28 -1.32 1.86
CA ASP A 43 -11.67 -1.72 1.72
C ASP A 43 -12.06 -1.75 0.23
N PRO A 44 -12.94 -2.68 -0.20
CA PRO A 44 -13.30 -2.86 -1.60
C PRO A 44 -13.79 -1.58 -2.30
N HIS A 45 -14.58 -0.76 -1.60
CA HIS A 45 -15.23 0.43 -2.14
C HIS A 45 -14.28 1.62 -2.34
N TYR A 46 -13.24 1.75 -1.50
CA TYR A 46 -12.31 2.89 -1.54
C TYR A 46 -11.33 2.84 -2.72
N VAL A 47 -11.18 1.69 -3.38
CA VAL A 47 -10.22 1.56 -4.48
C VAL A 47 -10.76 2.08 -5.80
N GLU A 48 -12.07 1.98 -6.02
CA GLU A 48 -12.68 2.44 -7.26
C GLU A 48 -12.86 3.97 -7.26
N GLU A 49 -13.21 4.57 -6.11
CA GLU A 49 -13.52 6.00 -6.01
C GLU A 49 -12.29 6.92 -6.04
N PHE A 50 -11.12 6.49 -5.57
CA PHE A 50 -9.93 7.35 -5.56
C PHE A 50 -9.10 7.28 -6.86
N PHE A 51 -9.16 6.20 -7.66
CA PHE A 51 -8.20 6.00 -8.78
C PHE A 51 -8.71 5.22 -10.01
N HIS A 52 -9.94 5.47 -10.49
CA HIS A 52 -10.43 5.02 -11.81
C HIS A 52 -9.99 3.58 -12.20
N ARG A 53 -10.34 2.56 -11.40
CA ARG A 53 -10.18 1.11 -11.68
C ARG A 53 -8.81 0.53 -12.10
N ASP A 54 -7.78 1.33 -12.37
CA ASP A 54 -6.56 0.90 -13.09
C ASP A 54 -5.26 1.03 -12.26
N TRP A 55 -5.38 1.36 -10.97
CA TRP A 55 -4.23 1.67 -10.12
C TRP A 55 -3.25 0.51 -9.92
N ALA A 56 -3.72 -0.72 -9.69
CA ALA A 56 -2.83 -1.85 -9.46
C ALA A 56 -1.93 -2.14 -10.69
N SER A 57 -2.47 -1.92 -11.89
CA SER A 57 -1.72 -2.00 -13.14
C SER A 57 -0.64 -0.91 -13.21
N ARG A 58 -1.04 0.34 -12.96
CA ARG A 58 -0.13 1.50 -12.96
C ARG A 58 0.95 1.43 -11.89
N ALA A 59 0.62 0.93 -10.70
CA ALA A 59 1.54 0.75 -9.59
C ALA A 59 2.66 -0.22 -9.99
N ARG A 60 2.33 -1.40 -10.52
CA ARG A 60 3.32 -2.39 -10.98
C ARG A 60 4.32 -1.81 -11.96
N HIS A 61 3.86 -1.04 -12.94
CA HIS A 61 4.74 -0.39 -13.91
C HIS A 61 5.59 0.74 -13.30
N LYS A 62 5.09 1.43 -12.27
CA LYS A 62 5.72 2.62 -11.71
C LYS A 62 6.70 2.35 -10.57
N VAL A 63 6.44 1.33 -9.75
CA VAL A 63 7.27 1.00 -8.57
C VAL A 63 8.38 -0.01 -8.88
N GLY A 64 8.27 -0.77 -9.98
CA GLY A 64 9.31 -1.70 -10.41
C GLY A 64 9.43 -2.99 -9.60
N VAL A 65 8.60 -3.16 -8.57
CA VAL A 65 8.53 -4.36 -7.72
C VAL A 65 7.14 -5.01 -7.77
N PRO A 66 7.01 -6.30 -7.42
CA PRO A 66 5.72 -6.96 -7.32
C PRO A 66 4.72 -6.17 -6.45
N VAL A 67 3.45 -6.16 -6.89
CA VAL A 67 2.36 -5.49 -6.17
C VAL A 67 1.22 -6.46 -5.94
N LEU A 68 0.95 -6.75 -4.67
CA LEU A 68 -0.17 -7.57 -4.19
C LEU A 68 -1.28 -6.67 -3.62
N LYS A 69 -2.50 -6.87 -4.11
CA LYS A 69 -3.69 -6.16 -3.61
C LYS A 69 -4.54 -7.12 -2.77
N LEU A 70 -4.69 -6.78 -1.50
CA LEU A 70 -5.53 -7.49 -0.54
C LEU A 70 -6.74 -6.65 -0.18
N PHE A 71 -7.89 -7.30 -0.11
CA PHE A 71 -9.13 -6.66 0.33
C PHE A 71 -9.46 -7.11 1.74
N SER A 72 -9.62 -6.15 2.67
CA SER A 72 -10.12 -6.43 4.00
C SER A 72 -11.53 -7.02 3.90
N HIS A 73 -11.69 -8.27 4.35
CA HIS A 73 -12.99 -8.86 4.65
C HIS A 73 -13.15 -8.88 6.17
N SER A 74 -13.53 -7.76 6.77
CA SER A 74 -14.18 -7.81 8.08
C SER A 74 -15.67 -7.74 7.87
N LYS A 75 -16.41 -8.80 8.18
CA LYS A 75 -17.77 -8.60 8.67
C LYS A 75 -17.60 -7.89 10.02
N ALA A 76 -18.12 -6.67 10.11
CA ALA A 76 -18.34 -6.03 11.40
C ALA A 76 -19.21 -6.93 12.29
#